data_AF-A0A2A5V3T3-F1
#
_entry.id   AF-A0A2A5V3T3-F1
#
_cell.length_a   1.000
_cell.length_b   1.000
_cell.length_c   1.000
_cell.angle_alpha   90.00
_cell.angle_beta   90.00
_cell.angle_gamma   90.00
#
_symmetry.space_group_name_H-M   'P 1'
#
loop_
_entity.id
_entity.type
_entity.pdbx_description
1 polymer ?
#
loop_
_entity_poly.entity_id
_entity_poly.type
_entity_poly.pdbx_seq_one_letter_code
_entity_poly.pdbx_strand_id
1 'polypeptide(L)'
;MSKIKIVFYLVVVFIVYKGFVAIKNFEIGVDKRVAQIEELAEIEKEGEVIGLMMYLGDPPDLKEHLFTESRSKCLELKQIAEESSYAYYECALVNAVLKGGKIVSIIEEIEVID
;
A
#
# COMPACT_ATOMS: atom_id res chain seq x y z
N MET A 1 29.98 45.58 -28.50
CA MET A 1 29.05 45.62 -27.35
C MET A 1 27.85 44.66 -27.45
N SER A 2 27.44 44.17 -28.64
CA SER A 2 26.28 43.26 -28.77
C SER A 2 26.61 41.77 -28.46
N LYS A 3 27.75 41.25 -28.93
CA LYS A 3 28.13 39.82 -28.77
C LYS A 3 28.34 39.38 -27.31
N ILE A 4 28.91 40.25 -26.47
CA ILE A 4 29.15 39.97 -25.03
C ILE A 4 27.83 39.82 -24.25
N LYS A 5 26.79 40.57 -24.62
CA LYS A 5 25.47 40.46 -24.00
C LYS A 5 24.80 39.12 -24.32
N ILE A 6 24.96 38.61 -25.54
CA ILE A 6 24.43 37.31 -25.96
C ILE A 6 25.08 36.17 -25.17
N VAL A 7 26.41 36.20 -25.02
CA VAL A 7 27.15 35.20 -24.23
C VAL A 7 26.70 35.23 -22.77
N PHE A 8 26.52 36.43 -22.19
CA PHE A 8 26.03 36.57 -20.82
C PHE A 8 24.63 35.97 -20.64
N TYR A 9 23.69 36.25 -21.55
CA TYR A 9 22.34 35.66 -21.52
C TYR A 9 22.38 34.13 -21.60
N LEU A 10 23.22 33.55 -22.46
CA LEU A 10 23.38 32.09 -22.56
C LEU A 10 23.89 31.47 -21.25
N VAL A 11 24.83 32.12 -20.58
CA VAL A 11 25.34 31.68 -19.26
C VAL A 11 24.24 31.73 -18.21
N VAL A 12 23.44 32.80 -18.15
CA VAL A 12 22.32 32.93 -17.21
C VAL A 12 21.28 31.83 -17.44
N VAL A 13 20.87 31.60 -18.69
CA VAL A 13 19.91 30.54 -19.04
C VAL A 13 20.44 29.16 -18.65
N PHE A 14 21.74 28.90 -18.85
CA PHE A 14 22.37 27.64 -18.46
C PHE A 14 22.35 27.43 -16.94
N ILE A 15 22.64 28.47 -16.15
CA ILE A 15 22.58 28.41 -14.68
C ILE A 15 21.15 28.13 -14.21
N VAL A 16 20.16 28.84 -14.76
CA VAL A 16 18.74 28.63 -14.42
C VAL A 16 18.29 27.23 -14.78
N TYR A 17 18.66 26.73 -15.96
CA TYR A 17 18.35 25.36 -16.38
C TYR A 17 18.95 24.32 -15.44
N LYS A 18 20.23 24.47 -15.08
CA LYS A 18 20.91 23.57 -14.13
C LYS A 18 20.27 23.61 -12.75
N GLY A 19 19.89 24.80 -12.26
CA GLY A 19 19.16 24.96 -11.01
C GLY A 19 17.80 24.26 -11.02
N PHE A 20 17.03 24.44 -12.09
CA PHE A 20 15.72 23.79 -12.25
C PHE A 20 15.81 22.26 -12.26
N VAL A 21 16.78 21.71 -13.00
CA VAL A 21 17.01 20.26 -13.05
C VAL A 21 17.44 19.70 -11.69
N ALA A 22 18.29 20.42 -10.95
CA ALA A 22 18.71 20.00 -9.61
C ALA A 22 17.53 19.95 -8.62
N ILE A 23 16.65 20.95 -8.65
CA ILE A 23 15.45 21.00 -7.80
C ILE A 23 14.50 19.84 -8.14
N LYS A 24 14.25 19.59 -9.43
CA LYS A 24 13.37 18.48 -9.86
C LYS A 24 13.90 17.11 -9.47
N ASN A 25 15.20 16.88 -9.62
CA ASN A 25 15.83 15.63 -9.18
C ASN A 25 15.78 15.46 -7.66
N PHE A 26 15.83 16.55 -6.89
CA PHE A 26 15.68 16.51 -5.44
C PHE A 26 14.25 16.17 -5.02
N GLU A 27 13.22 16.79 -5.62
CA GLU A 27 11.81 16.46 -5.36
C GLU A 27 11.56 14.96 -5.55
N ILE A 28 11.95 14.40 -6.71
CA ILE A 28 11.80 12.97 -7.02
C ILE A 28 12.55 12.09 -6.00
N GLY A 29 13.72 12.54 -5.54
CA GLY A 29 14.51 11.83 -4.53
C GLY A 29 13.85 11.82 -3.15
N VAL A 30 13.25 12.93 -2.73
CA VAL A 30 12.56 13.07 -1.45
C VAL A 30 11.30 12.22 -1.42
N ASP A 31 10.46 12.26 -2.48
CA ASP A 31 9.22 11.48 -2.56
C ASP A 31 9.48 9.98 -2.38
N LYS A 32 10.55 9.47 -3.03
CA LYS A 32 10.95 8.06 -2.88
C LYS A 32 11.36 7.71 -1.45
N ARG A 33 12.02 8.63 -0.74
CA ARG A 33 12.41 8.41 0.67
C ARG A 33 11.22 8.47 1.60
N VAL A 34 10.28 9.40 1.38
CA VAL A 34 9.04 9.48 2.18
C VAL A 34 8.20 8.21 2.00
N ALA A 35 8.03 7.72 0.77
CA ALA A 35 7.32 6.46 0.52
C ALA A 35 7.97 5.26 1.23
N GLN A 36 9.30 5.16 1.22
CA GLN A 36 10.03 4.13 1.96
C GLN A 36 9.88 4.29 3.47
N ILE A 37 9.85 5.53 3.98
CA ILE A 37 9.65 5.79 5.41
C ILE A 37 8.22 5.44 5.81
N GLU A 38 7.19 5.74 5.01
CA GLU A 38 5.82 5.33 5.32
C GLU A 38 5.67 3.81 5.38
N GLU A 39 6.38 3.08 4.52
CA GLU A 39 6.43 1.62 4.52
C GLU A 39 7.19 1.08 5.75
N LEU A 40 8.31 1.71 6.12
CA LEU A 40 9.17 1.30 7.24
C LEU A 40 8.63 1.75 8.61
N ALA A 41 7.92 2.87 8.68
CA ALA A 41 7.46 3.49 9.91
C ALA A 41 6.22 2.81 10.47
N GLU A 42 5.74 1.72 9.85
CA GLU A 42 4.69 0.90 10.45
C GLU A 42 3.43 1.72 10.76
N ILE A 43 3.14 2.74 9.94
CA ILE A 43 2.00 3.65 10.16
C ILE A 43 0.72 2.88 9.89
N GLU A 44 -0.17 2.87 10.87
CA GLU A 44 -1.52 2.32 10.74
C GLU A 44 -2.34 3.18 9.79
N LYS A 45 -2.88 2.56 8.74
CA LYS A 45 -3.74 3.21 7.74
C LYS A 45 -5.01 2.40 7.56
N GLU A 46 -6.15 3.05 7.52
CA GLU A 46 -7.41 2.41 7.18
C GLU A 46 -7.50 2.22 5.66
N GLY A 47 -8.02 1.07 5.22
CA GLY A 47 -8.20 0.78 3.81
C GLY A 47 -9.04 -0.46 3.53
N GLU A 48 -9.65 -0.47 2.34
CA GLU A 48 -10.41 -1.60 1.83
C GLU A 48 -9.46 -2.67 1.27
N VAL A 49 -9.54 -3.88 1.81
CA VAL A 49 -8.69 -5.01 1.41
C VAL A 49 -9.49 -6.30 1.39
N ILE A 50 -8.94 -7.31 0.72
CA ILE A 50 -9.53 -8.65 0.71
C ILE A 50 -8.88 -9.44 1.84
N GLY A 51 -9.69 -9.82 2.83
CA GLY A 51 -9.28 -10.62 3.98
C GLY A 51 -9.78 -12.05 3.87
N LEU A 52 -8.93 -13.01 4.23
CA LEU A 52 -9.34 -14.37 4.61
C LEU A 52 -9.50 -14.40 6.13
N MET A 53 -10.71 -14.64 6.59
CA MET A 53 -11.11 -14.64 8.00
C MET A 53 -11.32 -16.07 8.46
N MET A 54 -10.85 -16.39 9.67
CA MET A 54 -11.04 -17.70 10.30
C MET A 54 -11.86 -17.54 11.57
N TYR A 55 -12.97 -18.26 11.63
CA TYR A 55 -13.86 -18.30 12.76
C TYR A 55 -13.80 -19.67 13.46
N LEU A 56 -13.87 -19.65 14.79
CA LEU A 56 -13.90 -20.86 15.61
C LEU A 56 -14.92 -20.71 16.74
N GLY A 57 -15.55 -21.84 17.10
CA GLY A 57 -16.53 -21.91 18.20
C GLY A 57 -17.99 -21.92 17.74
N ASP A 58 -18.89 -22.07 18.70
CA ASP A 58 -20.34 -21.96 18.52
C ASP A 58 -20.89 -21.06 19.67
N PRO A 59 -21.21 -19.78 19.42
CA PRO A 59 -21.28 -19.12 18.11
C PRO A 59 -19.89 -18.85 17.46
N PRO A 60 -19.83 -18.67 16.13
CA PRO A 60 -18.57 -18.41 15.42
C PRO A 60 -17.93 -17.10 15.89
N ASP A 61 -16.68 -17.17 16.35
CA ASP A 61 -15.90 -16.01 16.80
C ASP A 61 -14.65 -15.86 15.94
N LEU A 62 -14.39 -14.64 15.47
CA LEU A 62 -13.24 -14.34 14.59
C LEU A 62 -11.95 -14.55 15.39
N LYS A 63 -11.12 -15.49 14.96
CA LYS A 63 -9.84 -15.79 15.61
C LYS A 63 -8.65 -15.26 14.85
N GLU A 64 -8.67 -15.39 13.54
CA GLU A 64 -7.55 -14.96 12.69
C GLU A 64 -8.05 -14.26 11.43
N HIS A 65 -7.23 -13.37 10.90
CA HIS A 65 -7.45 -12.67 9.65
C HIS A 65 -6.14 -12.58 8.87
N LEU A 66 -6.21 -12.79 7.56
CA LEU A 66 -5.07 -12.77 6.66
C LEU A 66 -5.35 -11.83 5.48
N PHE A 67 -4.42 -10.90 5.22
CA PHE A 67 -4.46 -10.07 4.02
C PHE A 67 -4.21 -10.93 2.77
N THR A 68 -4.98 -10.71 1.71
CA THR A 68 -4.80 -11.38 0.42
C THR A 68 -4.73 -10.38 -0.73
N GLU A 69 -3.91 -10.68 -1.73
CA GLU A 69 -3.67 -9.77 -2.86
C GLU A 69 -4.85 -9.71 -3.86
N SER A 70 -5.70 -10.74 -3.90
CA SER A 70 -6.81 -10.82 -4.85
C SER A 70 -7.92 -11.76 -4.38
N ARG A 71 -9.12 -11.60 -4.95
CA ARG A 71 -10.30 -12.43 -4.66
C ARG A 71 -10.01 -13.91 -4.95
N SER A 72 -9.41 -14.19 -6.12
CA SER A 72 -9.01 -15.54 -6.52
C SER A 72 -8.03 -16.17 -5.54
N LYS A 73 -7.01 -15.42 -5.09
CA LYS A 73 -6.04 -15.95 -4.14
C LYS A 73 -6.65 -16.22 -2.77
N CYS A 74 -7.61 -15.40 -2.34
CA CYS A 74 -8.36 -15.65 -1.12
C CYS A 74 -9.12 -16.98 -1.20
N LEU A 75 -9.89 -17.19 -2.27
CA LEU A 75 -10.69 -18.42 -2.45
C LEU A 75 -9.81 -19.69 -2.53
N GLU A 76 -8.66 -19.61 -3.21
CA GLU A 76 -7.68 -20.70 -3.24
C GLU A 76 -7.19 -21.05 -1.82
N LEU A 77 -6.85 -20.05 -1.02
CA LEU A 77 -6.38 -20.24 0.35
C LEU A 77 -7.49 -20.72 1.29
N LYS A 78 -8.73 -20.22 1.12
CA LYS A 78 -9.93 -20.68 1.84
C LYS A 78 -10.11 -22.19 1.63
N GLN A 79 -10.09 -22.65 0.37
CA GLN A 79 -10.25 -24.07 0.06
C GLN A 79 -9.16 -24.92 0.73
N ILE A 80 -7.89 -24.51 0.65
CA ILE A 80 -6.78 -25.23 1.28
C ILE A 80 -6.94 -25.28 2.81
N ALA A 81 -7.40 -24.19 3.42
CA ALA A 81 -7.58 -24.09 4.87
C ALA A 81 -8.75 -24.96 5.37
N GLU A 82 -9.85 -25.01 4.62
CA GLU A 82 -11.01 -25.88 4.89
C GLU A 82 -10.70 -27.36 4.66
N GLU A 83 -9.84 -27.70 3.68
CA GLU A 83 -9.39 -29.08 3.46
C GLU A 83 -8.46 -29.59 4.58
N SER A 84 -7.75 -28.68 5.25
CA SER A 84 -6.73 -29.01 6.25
C SER A 84 -7.14 -28.78 7.70
N SER A 85 -8.30 -28.18 7.95
CA SER A 85 -8.77 -27.86 9.30
C SER A 85 -10.29 -27.93 9.44
N TYR A 86 -10.77 -27.86 10.68
CA TYR A 86 -12.21 -27.88 11.00
C TYR A 86 -12.77 -26.48 11.30
N ALA A 87 -12.02 -25.42 11.02
CA ALA A 87 -12.47 -24.04 11.25
C ALA A 87 -13.35 -23.55 10.10
N TYR A 88 -14.18 -22.53 10.36
CA TYR A 88 -14.94 -21.86 9.31
C TYR A 88 -14.10 -20.74 8.73
N TYR A 89 -13.92 -20.74 7.40
CA TYR A 89 -13.17 -19.68 6.71
C TYR A 89 -14.08 -18.88 5.79
N GLU A 90 -13.81 -17.59 5.71
CA GLU A 90 -14.59 -16.66 4.90
C GLU A 90 -13.67 -15.68 4.19
N CYS A 91 -13.89 -15.50 2.89
CA CYS A 91 -13.24 -14.45 2.12
C CYS A 91 -14.17 -13.26 2.07
N ALA A 92 -13.69 -12.08 2.43
CA ALA A 92 -14.49 -10.86 2.31
C ALA A 92 -13.66 -9.65 1.92
N LEU A 93 -14.30 -8.71 1.25
CA LEU A 93 -13.85 -7.33 1.18
C LEU A 93 -14.16 -6.66 2.52
N VAL A 94 -13.13 -6.17 3.20
CA VAL A 94 -13.23 -5.59 4.53
C VAL A 94 -12.57 -4.21 4.55
N ASN A 95 -13.15 -3.29 5.32
CA ASN A 95 -12.44 -2.10 5.74
C ASN A 95 -11.60 -2.45 6.97
N ALA A 96 -10.28 -2.28 6.89
CA ALA A 96 -9.35 -2.73 7.92
C ALA A 96 -8.24 -1.72 8.19
N VAL A 97 -7.71 -1.76 9.41
CA VAL A 97 -6.47 -1.07 9.77
C VAL A 97 -5.31 -1.92 9.28
N LEU A 98 -4.50 -1.35 8.40
CA LEU A 98 -3.34 -1.97 7.80
C LEU A 98 -2.05 -1.42 8.41
N LYS A 99 -1.09 -2.32 8.62
CA LYS A 99 0.25 -1.97 9.08
C LYS A 99 1.26 -2.81 8.32
N GLY A 100 2.08 -2.16 7.49
CA GLY A 100 3.09 -2.84 6.67
C GLY A 100 2.51 -3.94 5.77
N GLY A 101 1.33 -3.71 5.16
CA GLY A 101 0.67 -4.68 4.28
C GLY A 101 -0.01 -5.86 4.99
N LYS A 102 -0.17 -5.78 6.32
CA LYS A 102 -0.92 -6.77 7.12
C LYS A 102 -2.14 -6.13 7.76
N ILE A 103 -3.21 -6.90 7.91
CA ILE A 103 -4.39 -6.50 8.68
C ILE A 103 -4.03 -6.57 10.17
N VAL A 104 -4.22 -5.45 10.87
CA VAL A 104 -4.10 -5.35 12.33
C VAL A 104 -5.46 -5.58 12.99
N SER A 105 -6.50 -5.00 12.40
CA SER A 105 -7.88 -5.13 12.88
C SER A 105 -8.87 -4.89 11.75
N ILE A 106 -10.00 -5.57 11.81
CA ILE A 106 -11.12 -5.36 10.91
C ILE A 106 -12.07 -4.33 11.54
N ILE A 107 -12.44 -3.32 10.78
CA ILE A 107 -13.40 -2.28 11.20
C ILE A 107 -14.81 -2.72 10.79
N GLU A 108 -14.96 -3.11 9.52
CA GLU A 108 -16.25 -3.45 8.93
C GLU A 108 -16.08 -4.47 7.80
N GLU A 109 -17.04 -5.37 7.68
CA GLU A 109 -17.18 -6.29 6.55
C GLU A 109 -18.10 -5.68 5.50
N ILE A 110 -17.64 -5.61 4.25
CA ILE A 110 -18.32 -4.92 3.16
C ILE A 110 -19.04 -5.92 2.24
N GLU A 111 -18.32 -6.94 1.79
CA GLU A 111 -18.82 -7.92 0.80
C GLU A 111 -18.19 -9.30 1.07
N VAL A 112 -19.00 -10.33 1.32
CA VAL A 112 -18.55 -11.72 1.36
C VAL A 112 -18.34 -12.25 -0.07
N ILE A 113 -17.22 -12.91 -0.29
CA ILE A 113 -16.76 -13.46 -1.56
C ILE A 113 -16.84 -14.99 -1.48
N ASP A 114 -17.68 -15.58 -2.33
CA ASP A 114 -17.84 -17.03 -2.50
C ASP A 114 -17.40 -17.53 -3.88
#